data_AF-A0A7C9VBF5-F1
#
_entry.id   AF-A0A7C9VBF5-F1
#
_cell.length_a   1.000
_cell.length_b   1.000
_cell.length_c   1.000
_cell.angle_alpha   90.00
_cell.angle_beta   90.00
_cell.angle_gamma   90.00
#
_symmetry.space_group_name_H-M   'P 1'
#
loop_
_entity.id
_entity.type
_entity.pdbx_description
1 polymer ?
#
loop_
_entity_poly.entity_id
_entity_poly.type
_entity_poly.pdbx_seq_one_letter_code
_entity_poly.pdbx_strand_id
1 'polypeptide(L)'
;MTSHISAIDAAIDPVKLDRLAEVAIKIGLQLQPGQDLVMTAPTSALGFVRRIVEHAYKAGAGIVTPIFSDDELTLARYRHAPDASFDKADGWLYDGMAKAFAGGAARLAVRGDNPMLLASQDPAKVSRANKATSMAYRPALEKITGFDINWNIVAYPNTAWAKLVFPNDQEDVAVAKLADAIFSASRVNSDDPVSAWKDHNAALARRTAWLNGKAFHALHYTGPGTDLTIGLADGHKWNGGAETAKNGITCNPNIPTEEVFTTPHARRVEGHVSSTKPLSYQGTLIDNISVRFEEGCIVEANASKGADVLGKVLDTDEGARRLGEVALVPHSSPISQSGLLFYNTLFDENAASHIALGQCYSTCFNDSNLTPQEVAARGGNSSLIHIDWMIGSGKIDIDGVNKDGSTEPVMRAGEWA
;
A
#
# COMPACT_ATOMS: atom_id res chain seq x y z
N MET A 1 -19.01 -33.29 -1.57
CA MET A 1 -17.62 -33.47 -1.06
C MET A 1 -17.51 -32.64 0.19
N THR A 2 -17.40 -33.29 1.35
CA THR A 2 -17.11 -32.63 2.63
C THR A 2 -15.70 -32.05 2.56
N SER A 3 -15.60 -30.75 2.32
CA SER A 3 -14.37 -29.98 2.51
C SER A 3 -13.97 -30.14 3.98
N HIS A 4 -12.84 -30.79 4.26
CA HIS A 4 -12.22 -30.70 5.58
C HIS A 4 -11.84 -29.24 5.81
N ILE A 5 -12.67 -28.51 6.57
CA ILE A 5 -12.37 -27.16 7.02
C ILE A 5 -11.23 -27.30 8.02
N SER A 6 -10.10 -26.67 7.76
CA SER A 6 -8.98 -26.67 8.71
C SER A 6 -9.39 -25.93 9.98
N ALA A 7 -8.77 -26.23 11.13
CA ALA A 7 -9.05 -25.48 12.37
C ALA A 7 -8.78 -23.96 12.19
N ILE A 8 -7.87 -23.62 11.28
CA ILE A 8 -7.50 -22.26 10.90
C ILE A 8 -8.62 -21.58 10.10
N ASP A 9 -9.22 -22.30 9.13
CA ASP A 9 -10.39 -21.79 8.40
C ASP A 9 -11.61 -21.58 9.33
N ALA A 10 -11.72 -22.36 10.40
CA ALA A 10 -12.77 -22.21 11.41
C ALA A 10 -12.54 -21.01 12.33
N ALA A 11 -11.31 -20.50 12.43
CA ALA A 11 -10.97 -19.33 13.25
C ALA A 11 -11.34 -17.99 12.58
N ILE A 12 -11.66 -18.02 11.28
CA ILE A 12 -12.04 -16.83 10.51
C ILE A 12 -13.56 -16.76 10.41
N ASP A 13 -14.15 -15.64 10.84
CA ASP A 13 -15.60 -15.41 10.74
C ASP A 13 -16.07 -15.53 9.27
N PRO A 14 -16.91 -16.53 8.95
CA PRO A 14 -17.31 -16.77 7.57
C PRO A 14 -18.21 -15.67 7.01
N VAL A 15 -18.99 -14.98 7.85
CA VAL A 15 -19.87 -13.89 7.41
C VAL A 15 -19.04 -12.67 7.03
N LYS A 16 -18.10 -12.26 7.88
CA LYS A 16 -17.21 -11.13 7.60
C LYS A 16 -16.31 -11.39 6.40
N LEU A 17 -15.82 -12.62 6.24
CA LEU A 17 -15.00 -12.99 5.09
C LEU A 17 -15.81 -13.03 3.78
N ASP A 18 -17.11 -13.38 3.82
CA ASP A 18 -18.00 -13.23 2.66
C ASP A 18 -18.28 -11.75 2.32
N ARG A 19 -18.55 -10.93 3.34
CA ARG A 19 -18.67 -9.46 3.20
C ARG A 19 -17.42 -8.83 2.58
N LEU A 20 -16.22 -9.28 2.96
CA LEU A 20 -14.97 -8.81 2.37
C LEU A 20 -14.87 -9.17 0.88
N ALA A 21 -15.33 -10.36 0.48
CA ALA A 21 -15.37 -10.75 -0.92
C ALA A 21 -16.37 -9.88 -1.71
N GLU A 22 -17.54 -9.59 -1.13
CA GLU A 22 -18.52 -8.68 -1.72
C GLU A 22 -17.93 -7.28 -1.94
N VAL A 23 -17.28 -6.71 -0.91
CA VAL A 23 -16.63 -5.40 -0.99
C VAL A 23 -15.53 -5.40 -2.03
N ALA A 24 -14.67 -6.42 -2.09
CA ALA A 24 -13.60 -6.49 -3.08
C ALA A 24 -14.13 -6.42 -4.53
N ILE A 25 -15.29 -7.03 -4.81
CA ILE A 25 -15.92 -6.99 -6.14
C ILE A 25 -16.68 -5.68 -6.38
N LYS A 26 -17.56 -5.28 -5.46
CA LYS A 26 -18.49 -4.16 -5.66
C LYS A 26 -17.89 -2.78 -5.40
N ILE A 27 -16.86 -2.69 -4.56
CA ILE A 27 -16.17 -1.45 -4.20
C ILE A 27 -14.75 -1.48 -4.75
N GLY A 28 -14.00 -2.54 -4.41
CA GLY A 28 -12.61 -2.72 -4.81
C GLY A 28 -12.45 -2.61 -6.32
N LEU A 29 -13.15 -3.45 -7.07
CA LEU A 29 -13.06 -3.44 -8.53
C LEU A 29 -14.14 -2.61 -9.22
N GLN A 30 -15.31 -2.43 -8.59
CA GLN A 30 -16.56 -2.12 -9.28
C GLN A 30 -16.70 -2.94 -10.57
N LEU A 31 -16.58 -4.26 -10.45
CA LEU A 31 -16.52 -5.16 -11.59
C LEU A 31 -17.77 -5.01 -12.48
N GLN A 32 -17.56 -4.82 -13.79
CA GLN A 32 -18.66 -4.59 -14.73
C GLN A 32 -19.20 -5.90 -15.32
N PRO A 33 -20.49 -5.96 -15.72
CA PRO A 33 -21.03 -7.11 -16.44
C PRO A 33 -20.23 -7.41 -17.72
N GLY A 34 -19.86 -8.66 -17.92
CA GLY A 34 -19.03 -9.14 -19.03
C GLY A 34 -17.53 -8.88 -18.87
N GLN A 35 -17.09 -8.19 -17.80
CA GLN A 35 -15.66 -7.94 -17.58
C GLN A 35 -14.96 -9.19 -17.05
N ASP A 36 -13.84 -9.54 -17.66
CA ASP A 36 -12.97 -10.61 -17.18
C ASP A 36 -12.19 -10.18 -15.93
N LEU A 37 -11.82 -11.14 -15.09
CA LEU A 37 -11.06 -10.92 -13.86
C LEU A 37 -9.86 -11.87 -13.79
N VAL A 38 -8.65 -11.31 -13.77
CA VAL A 38 -7.44 -12.06 -13.41
C VAL A 38 -7.15 -11.84 -11.93
N MET A 39 -7.05 -12.93 -11.16
CA MET A 39 -6.83 -12.88 -9.73
C MET A 39 -5.55 -13.61 -9.34
N THR A 40 -4.72 -13.00 -8.49
CA THR A 40 -3.55 -13.66 -7.88
C THR A 40 -3.81 -13.87 -6.40
N ALA A 41 -3.45 -15.05 -5.87
CA ALA A 41 -3.67 -15.38 -4.46
C ALA A 41 -2.73 -16.52 -4.01
N PRO A 42 -2.36 -16.60 -2.72
CA PRO A 42 -1.74 -17.81 -2.19
C PRO A 42 -2.76 -18.95 -2.09
N THR A 43 -2.30 -20.21 -2.21
CA THR A 43 -3.13 -21.42 -2.04
C THR A 43 -3.84 -21.46 -0.69
N SER A 44 -3.21 -20.91 0.36
CA SER A 44 -3.79 -20.77 1.70
C SER A 44 -5.08 -19.94 1.72
N ALA A 45 -5.31 -19.05 0.75
CA ALA A 45 -6.48 -18.19 0.68
C ALA A 45 -7.60 -18.78 -0.20
N LEU A 46 -7.54 -20.07 -0.57
CA LEU A 46 -8.49 -20.71 -1.49
C LEU A 46 -9.96 -20.56 -1.05
N GLY A 47 -10.23 -20.64 0.26
CA GLY A 47 -11.57 -20.45 0.80
C GLY A 47 -12.14 -19.05 0.51
N PHE A 48 -11.30 -18.02 0.62
CA PHE A 48 -11.67 -16.64 0.33
C PHE A 48 -11.79 -16.39 -1.18
N VAL A 49 -10.85 -16.91 -1.97
CA VAL A 49 -10.88 -16.85 -3.44
C VAL A 49 -12.19 -17.38 -4.01
N ARG A 50 -12.68 -18.52 -3.50
CA ARG A 50 -13.98 -19.08 -3.93
C ARG A 50 -15.14 -18.12 -3.71
N ARG A 51 -15.15 -17.39 -2.60
CA ARG A 51 -16.19 -16.37 -2.31
C ARG A 51 -16.07 -15.17 -3.22
N ILE A 52 -14.84 -14.69 -3.48
CA ILE A 52 -14.59 -13.61 -4.47
C ILE A 52 -15.14 -14.02 -5.83
N VAL A 53 -14.85 -15.25 -6.29
CA VAL A 53 -15.36 -15.77 -7.57
C VAL A 53 -16.88 -15.82 -7.58
N GLU A 54 -17.51 -16.26 -6.50
CA GLU A 54 -18.98 -16.28 -6.39
C GLU A 54 -19.58 -14.87 -6.50
N HIS A 55 -19.04 -13.88 -5.78
CA HIS A 55 -19.47 -12.48 -5.87
C HIS A 55 -19.18 -11.87 -7.24
N ALA A 56 -18.06 -12.22 -7.88
CA ALA A 56 -17.72 -11.77 -9.23
C ALA A 56 -18.76 -12.25 -10.25
N TYR A 57 -19.12 -13.54 -10.24
CA TYR A 57 -20.15 -14.05 -11.15
C TYR A 57 -21.56 -13.54 -10.82
N LYS A 58 -21.89 -13.32 -9.54
CA LYS A 58 -23.13 -12.63 -9.15
C LYS A 58 -23.18 -11.18 -9.69
N ALA A 59 -22.04 -10.52 -9.83
CA ALA A 59 -21.91 -9.20 -10.45
C ALA A 59 -21.89 -9.25 -11.99
N GLY A 60 -21.92 -10.44 -12.59
CA GLY A 60 -21.95 -10.63 -14.03
C GLY A 60 -20.58 -10.72 -14.70
N ALA A 61 -19.52 -11.10 -13.99
CA ALA A 61 -18.19 -11.31 -14.56
C ALA A 61 -18.21 -12.19 -15.83
N GLY A 62 -17.32 -11.91 -16.77
CA GLY A 62 -17.08 -12.73 -17.96
C GLY A 62 -16.40 -14.05 -17.58
N ILE A 63 -15.07 -14.04 -17.54
CA ILE A 63 -14.24 -15.15 -17.07
C ILE A 63 -13.43 -14.71 -15.86
N VAL A 64 -13.48 -15.50 -14.78
CA VAL A 64 -12.62 -15.31 -13.62
C VAL A 64 -11.47 -16.33 -13.66
N THR A 65 -10.22 -15.86 -13.68
CA THR A 65 -9.00 -16.67 -13.78
C THR A 65 -8.11 -16.48 -12.54
N PRO A 66 -8.21 -17.37 -11.53
CA PRO A 66 -7.29 -17.39 -10.40
C PRO A 66 -5.92 -18.00 -10.77
N ILE A 67 -4.85 -17.37 -10.33
CA ILE A 67 -3.46 -17.84 -10.42
C ILE A 67 -2.92 -17.96 -9.00
N PHE A 68 -2.53 -19.17 -8.62
CA PHE A 68 -2.11 -19.47 -7.25
C PHE A 68 -0.60 -19.52 -7.09
N SER A 69 -0.11 -18.97 -5.97
CA SER A 69 1.25 -19.20 -5.46
C SER A 69 1.20 -20.17 -4.27
N ASP A 70 2.30 -20.92 -4.09
CA ASP A 70 2.47 -21.83 -2.96
C ASP A 70 3.89 -21.71 -2.40
N ASP A 71 3.98 -21.62 -1.07
CA ASP A 71 5.23 -21.40 -0.34
C ASP A 71 6.19 -22.58 -0.50
N GLU A 72 5.71 -23.83 -0.41
CA GLU A 72 6.58 -25.01 -0.53
C GLU A 72 7.05 -25.24 -1.96
N LEU A 73 6.23 -24.92 -2.97
CA LEU A 73 6.68 -24.94 -4.36
C LEU A 73 7.78 -23.90 -4.61
N THR A 74 7.62 -22.70 -4.03
CA THR A 74 8.64 -21.66 -4.10
C THR A 74 9.94 -22.12 -3.44
N LEU A 75 9.86 -22.65 -2.21
CA LEU A 75 11.02 -23.16 -1.46
C LEU A 75 11.67 -24.36 -2.14
N ALA A 76 10.92 -25.24 -2.81
CA ALA A 76 11.47 -26.36 -3.56
C ALA A 76 12.43 -25.90 -4.66
N ARG A 77 12.15 -24.76 -5.31
CA ARG A 77 13.08 -24.14 -6.27
C ARG A 77 14.41 -23.79 -5.59
N TYR A 78 14.37 -23.19 -4.40
CA TYR A 78 15.60 -22.85 -3.64
C TYR A 78 16.37 -24.08 -3.16
N ARG A 79 15.66 -25.14 -2.75
CA ARG A 79 16.27 -26.38 -2.27
C ARG A 79 16.90 -27.22 -3.40
N HIS A 80 16.30 -27.23 -4.59
CA HIS A 80 16.60 -28.26 -5.60
C HIS A 80 16.89 -27.76 -7.00
N ALA A 81 16.51 -26.53 -7.38
CA ALA A 81 16.67 -26.08 -8.75
C ALA A 81 18.15 -25.83 -9.11
N PRO A 82 18.55 -26.06 -10.37
CA PRO A 82 19.88 -25.68 -10.84
C PRO A 82 20.05 -24.16 -10.74
N ASP A 83 21.29 -23.69 -10.55
CA ASP A 83 21.58 -22.27 -10.31
C ASP A 83 21.05 -21.35 -11.43
N ALA A 84 21.17 -21.77 -12.70
CA ALA A 84 20.64 -21.01 -13.85
C ALA A 84 19.11 -20.86 -13.84
N SER A 85 18.39 -21.58 -12.96
CA SER A 85 16.96 -21.36 -12.75
C SER A 85 16.71 -19.96 -12.21
N PHE A 86 17.54 -19.44 -11.30
CA PHE A 86 17.28 -18.16 -10.62
C PHE A 86 17.42 -16.93 -11.53
N ASP A 87 17.88 -17.08 -12.77
CA ASP A 87 17.88 -16.00 -13.78
C ASP A 87 16.65 -16.04 -14.70
N LYS A 88 15.68 -16.94 -14.43
CA LYS A 88 14.49 -17.14 -15.26
C LYS A 88 13.21 -16.79 -14.51
N ALA A 89 12.21 -16.38 -15.28
CA ALA A 89 10.86 -16.12 -14.81
C ALA A 89 9.83 -16.64 -15.83
N ASP A 90 8.58 -16.72 -15.42
CA ASP A 90 7.47 -17.22 -16.23
C ASP A 90 6.97 -16.16 -17.23
N GLY A 91 7.84 -15.78 -18.19
CA GLY A 91 7.54 -14.73 -19.16
C GLY A 91 6.23 -14.94 -19.92
N TRP A 92 5.92 -16.18 -20.31
CA TRP A 92 4.68 -16.54 -20.99
C TRP A 92 3.42 -16.22 -20.16
N LEU A 93 3.50 -16.36 -18.83
CA LEU A 93 2.39 -16.08 -17.92
C LEU A 93 2.16 -14.57 -17.84
N TYR A 94 3.23 -13.80 -17.63
CA TYR A 94 3.15 -12.35 -17.52
C TYR A 94 2.77 -11.68 -18.84
N ASP A 95 3.23 -12.19 -19.98
CA ASP A 95 2.77 -11.79 -21.30
C ASP A 95 1.27 -12.07 -21.49
N GLY A 96 0.78 -13.21 -20.98
CA GLY A 96 -0.63 -13.56 -20.96
C GLY A 96 -1.46 -12.59 -20.10
N MET A 97 -0.98 -12.27 -18.89
CA MET A 97 -1.61 -11.29 -18.02
C MET A 97 -1.65 -9.89 -18.66
N ALA A 98 -0.54 -9.45 -19.27
CA ALA A 98 -0.48 -8.17 -19.96
C ALA A 98 -1.49 -8.09 -21.12
N LYS A 99 -1.63 -9.19 -21.88
CA LYS A 99 -2.67 -9.29 -22.93
C LYS A 99 -4.08 -9.25 -22.36
N ALA A 100 -4.35 -9.93 -21.24
CA ALA A 100 -5.64 -9.88 -20.58
C ALA A 100 -5.99 -8.45 -20.12
N PHE A 101 -5.04 -7.76 -19.48
CA PHE A 101 -5.24 -6.36 -19.05
C PHE A 101 -5.42 -5.41 -20.23
N ALA A 102 -4.66 -5.59 -21.32
CA ALA A 102 -4.86 -4.84 -22.55
C ALA A 102 -6.24 -5.08 -23.18
N GLY A 103 -6.84 -6.26 -22.94
CA GLY A 103 -8.22 -6.59 -23.30
C GLY A 103 -9.28 -6.07 -22.33
N GLY A 104 -8.90 -5.35 -21.26
CA GLY A 104 -9.82 -4.76 -20.29
C GLY A 104 -10.15 -5.64 -19.08
N ALA A 105 -9.46 -6.77 -18.90
CA ALA A 105 -9.64 -7.59 -17.71
C ALA A 105 -9.25 -6.82 -16.44
N ALA A 106 -10.10 -6.87 -15.41
CA ALA A 106 -9.80 -6.34 -14.10
C ALA A 106 -8.73 -7.20 -13.40
N ARG A 107 -8.02 -6.61 -12.43
CA ARG A 107 -6.97 -7.30 -11.65
C ARG A 107 -7.30 -7.29 -10.16
N LEU A 108 -7.33 -8.47 -9.54
CA LEU A 108 -7.40 -8.58 -8.08
C LEU A 108 -6.16 -9.31 -7.54
N ALA A 109 -5.59 -8.82 -6.44
CA ALA A 109 -4.58 -9.54 -5.70
C ALA A 109 -5.00 -9.74 -4.24
N VAL A 110 -5.10 -11.00 -3.84
CA VAL A 110 -5.25 -11.38 -2.44
C VAL A 110 -3.86 -11.44 -1.82
N ARG A 111 -3.59 -10.58 -0.83
CA ARG A 111 -2.32 -10.52 -0.10
C ARG A 111 -2.44 -11.19 1.26
N GLY A 112 -1.47 -12.04 1.56
CA GLY A 112 -1.30 -12.70 2.85
C GLY A 112 -0.02 -13.52 2.84
N ASP A 113 0.93 -13.10 2.01
CA ASP A 113 2.18 -13.80 1.76
C ASP A 113 3.02 -13.81 3.05
N ASN A 114 3.77 -14.89 3.29
CA ASN A 114 4.68 -14.97 4.42
C ASN A 114 5.86 -13.99 4.22
N PRO A 115 5.98 -12.91 5.02
CA PRO A 115 7.04 -11.92 4.82
C PRO A 115 8.46 -12.49 5.02
N MET A 116 8.56 -13.61 5.73
CA MET A 116 9.82 -14.26 6.09
C MET A 116 10.10 -15.52 5.25
N LEU A 117 9.30 -15.81 4.21
CA LEU A 117 9.39 -17.05 3.44
C LEU A 117 10.82 -17.35 2.97
N LEU A 118 11.50 -16.33 2.43
CA LEU A 118 12.82 -16.47 1.81
C LEU A 118 13.97 -16.08 2.75
N ALA A 119 13.70 -15.78 4.02
CA ALA A 119 14.71 -15.23 4.95
C ALA A 119 15.89 -16.17 5.22
N SER A 120 15.68 -17.49 5.11
CA SER A 120 16.72 -18.51 5.27
C SER A 120 17.34 -18.98 3.95
N GLN A 121 17.01 -18.34 2.82
CA GLN A 121 17.53 -18.73 1.50
C GLN A 121 18.76 -17.90 1.12
N ASP A 122 19.53 -18.38 0.14
CA ASP A 122 20.69 -17.67 -0.40
C ASP A 122 20.30 -16.29 -0.96
N PRO A 123 20.77 -15.18 -0.38
CA PRO A 123 20.38 -13.83 -0.79
C PRO A 123 20.74 -13.50 -2.25
N ALA A 124 21.82 -14.07 -2.79
CA ALA A 124 22.22 -13.85 -4.18
C ALA A 124 21.22 -14.49 -5.14
N LYS A 125 20.71 -15.68 -4.81
CA LYS A 125 19.66 -16.36 -5.58
C LYS A 125 18.33 -15.63 -5.49
N VAL A 126 17.95 -15.16 -4.30
CA VAL A 126 16.74 -14.34 -4.10
C VAL A 126 16.80 -13.08 -4.96
N SER A 127 17.93 -12.36 -4.93
CA SER A 127 18.13 -11.15 -5.73
C SER A 127 18.00 -11.41 -7.23
N ARG A 128 18.65 -12.46 -7.75
CA ARG A 128 18.57 -12.85 -9.17
C ARG A 128 17.14 -13.22 -9.59
N ALA A 129 16.45 -14.02 -8.78
CA ALA A 129 15.08 -14.43 -9.05
C ALA A 129 14.12 -13.22 -9.06
N ASN A 130 14.23 -12.32 -8.09
CA ASN A 130 13.43 -11.10 -8.04
C ASN A 130 13.69 -10.20 -9.26
N LYS A 131 14.95 -10.07 -9.68
CA LYS A 131 15.31 -9.30 -10.89
C LYS A 131 14.69 -9.90 -12.14
N ALA A 132 14.83 -11.22 -12.34
CA ALA A 132 14.25 -11.91 -13.49
C ALA A 132 12.72 -11.76 -13.53
N THR A 133 12.05 -11.95 -12.39
CA THR A 133 10.59 -11.79 -12.26
C THR A 133 10.15 -10.35 -12.53
N SER A 134 10.82 -9.36 -11.95
CA SER A 134 10.51 -7.93 -12.16
C SER A 134 10.62 -7.54 -13.64
N MET A 135 11.67 -8.00 -14.33
CA MET A 135 11.84 -7.74 -15.75
C MET A 135 10.74 -8.38 -16.60
N ALA A 136 10.33 -9.61 -16.28
CA ALA A 136 9.31 -10.33 -17.03
C ALA A 136 7.89 -9.82 -16.73
N TYR A 137 7.62 -9.34 -15.50
CA TYR A 137 6.30 -8.84 -15.10
C TYR A 137 6.02 -7.41 -15.56
N ARG A 138 7.06 -6.65 -15.95
CA ARG A 138 6.97 -5.23 -16.33
C ARG A 138 5.79 -4.89 -17.27
N PRO A 139 5.53 -5.63 -18.37
CA PRO A 139 4.44 -5.28 -19.28
C PRO A 139 3.04 -5.33 -18.63
N ALA A 140 2.83 -6.26 -17.69
CA ALA A 140 1.59 -6.35 -16.93
C ALA A 140 1.54 -5.30 -15.82
N LEU A 141 2.68 -5.06 -15.15
CA LEU A 141 2.81 -4.03 -14.11
C LEU A 141 2.48 -2.64 -14.64
N GLU A 142 2.99 -2.27 -15.82
CA GLU A 142 2.75 -0.96 -16.45
C GLU A 142 1.26 -0.68 -16.66
N LYS A 143 0.44 -1.71 -16.93
CA LYS A 143 -1.02 -1.58 -17.04
C LYS A 143 -1.71 -1.30 -15.71
N ILE A 144 -1.16 -1.86 -14.63
CA ILE A 144 -1.67 -1.65 -13.27
C ILE A 144 -1.25 -0.26 -12.77
N THR A 145 0.05 0.06 -12.81
CA THR A 145 0.59 1.33 -12.32
C THR A 145 0.16 2.52 -13.18
N GLY A 146 -0.06 2.30 -14.47
CA GLY A 146 -0.63 3.30 -15.38
C GLY A 146 -2.13 3.49 -15.23
N PHE A 147 -2.81 2.72 -14.36
CA PHE A 147 -4.28 2.73 -14.22
C PHE A 147 -5.02 2.48 -15.54
N ASP A 148 -4.47 1.65 -16.41
CA ASP A 148 -5.12 1.30 -17.69
C ASP A 148 -6.40 0.47 -17.43
N ILE A 149 -6.45 -0.27 -16.33
CA ILE A 149 -7.56 -1.11 -15.88
C ILE A 149 -7.94 -0.80 -14.42
N ASN A 150 -9.16 -1.14 -14.02
CA ASN A 150 -9.55 -1.20 -12.61
C ASN A 150 -8.84 -2.38 -11.92
N TRP A 151 -8.25 -2.11 -10.77
CA TRP A 151 -7.54 -3.11 -9.99
C TRP A 151 -7.77 -2.94 -8.49
N ASN A 152 -7.59 -4.01 -7.74
CA ASN A 152 -7.72 -4.04 -6.28
C ASN A 152 -6.71 -4.97 -5.62
N ILE A 153 -6.27 -4.60 -4.43
CA ILE A 153 -5.55 -5.42 -3.47
C ILE A 153 -6.41 -5.55 -2.22
N VAL A 154 -6.57 -6.79 -1.76
CA VAL A 154 -7.30 -7.12 -0.53
C VAL A 154 -6.50 -8.11 0.29
N ALA A 155 -6.56 -8.00 1.61
CA ALA A 155 -5.76 -8.84 2.49
C ALA A 155 -6.50 -10.07 3.02
N TYR A 156 -5.75 -11.13 3.32
CA TYR A 156 -6.21 -12.38 3.91
C TYR A 156 -5.28 -12.80 5.06
N PRO A 157 -5.82 -13.18 6.23
CA PRO A 157 -5.05 -13.46 7.44
C PRO A 157 -4.40 -14.86 7.39
N ASN A 158 -3.31 -15.00 6.64
CA ASN A 158 -2.52 -16.24 6.65
C ASN A 158 -1.85 -16.47 8.02
N THR A 159 -1.74 -17.73 8.44
CA THR A 159 -1.08 -18.15 9.69
C THR A 159 0.33 -17.61 9.88
N ALA A 160 1.20 -17.68 8.86
CA ALA A 160 2.58 -17.18 8.98
C ALA A 160 2.62 -15.68 9.26
N TRP A 161 1.74 -14.92 8.60
CA TRP A 161 1.60 -13.49 8.84
C TRP A 161 1.02 -13.21 10.24
N ALA A 162 -0.04 -13.93 10.62
CA ALA A 162 -0.64 -13.83 11.94
C ALA A 162 0.36 -14.13 13.06
N LYS A 163 1.22 -15.14 12.88
CA LYS A 163 2.29 -15.50 13.82
C LYS A 163 3.42 -14.47 13.88
N LEU A 164 3.63 -13.69 12.82
CA LEU A 164 4.56 -12.57 12.85
C LEU A 164 4.02 -11.40 13.68
N VAL A 165 2.73 -11.09 13.53
CA VAL A 165 2.05 -10.02 14.28
C VAL A 165 1.82 -10.44 15.75
N PHE A 166 1.48 -11.71 15.99
CA PHE A 166 1.16 -12.29 17.29
C PHE A 166 2.05 -13.51 17.61
N PRO A 167 3.36 -13.29 17.88
CA PRO A 167 4.33 -14.38 18.04
C PRO A 167 4.05 -15.29 19.25
N ASN A 168 3.38 -14.78 20.28
CA ASN A 168 3.13 -15.51 21.53
C ASN A 168 1.77 -16.24 21.58
N ASP A 169 0.90 -16.02 20.59
CA ASP A 169 -0.44 -16.64 20.56
C ASP A 169 -0.42 -18.02 19.88
N GLN A 170 -1.44 -18.86 20.13
CA GLN A 170 -1.68 -20.07 19.32
C GLN A 170 -2.07 -19.69 17.88
N GLU A 171 -1.84 -20.56 16.91
CA GLU A 171 -2.06 -20.25 15.48
C GLU A 171 -3.48 -19.80 15.16
N ASP A 172 -4.48 -20.53 15.65
CA ASP A 172 -5.90 -20.21 15.49
C ASP A 172 -6.26 -18.86 16.13
N VAL A 173 -5.75 -18.59 17.34
CA VAL A 173 -5.95 -17.32 18.05
C VAL A 173 -5.28 -16.16 17.31
N ALA A 174 -4.05 -16.34 16.84
CA ALA A 174 -3.33 -15.34 16.07
C ALA A 174 -4.07 -15.01 14.77
N VAL A 175 -4.53 -16.03 14.05
CA VAL A 175 -5.29 -15.87 12.81
C VAL A 175 -6.61 -15.15 13.07
N ALA A 176 -7.35 -15.52 14.11
CA ALA A 176 -8.60 -14.84 14.49
C ALA A 176 -8.36 -13.34 14.81
N LYS A 177 -7.34 -13.02 15.60
CA LYS A 177 -6.99 -11.63 15.93
C LYS A 177 -6.59 -10.82 14.69
N LEU A 178 -5.78 -11.40 13.81
CA LEU A 178 -5.40 -10.76 12.55
C LEU A 178 -6.63 -10.58 11.64
N ALA A 179 -7.49 -11.58 11.55
CA ALA A 179 -8.73 -11.51 10.78
C ALA A 179 -9.62 -10.36 11.25
N ASP A 180 -9.85 -10.24 12.56
CA ASP A 180 -10.65 -9.14 13.13
C ASP A 180 -10.03 -7.76 12.85
N ALA A 181 -8.70 -7.64 12.90
CA ALA A 181 -8.00 -6.41 12.55
C ALA A 181 -8.19 -6.07 11.05
N ILE A 182 -8.03 -7.04 10.15
CA ILE A 182 -8.28 -6.87 8.70
C ILE A 182 -9.74 -6.49 8.45
N PHE A 183 -10.68 -7.15 9.12
CA PHE A 183 -12.11 -6.91 8.94
C PHE A 183 -12.55 -5.53 9.43
N SER A 184 -12.00 -5.08 10.56
CA SER A 184 -12.21 -3.74 11.07
C SER A 184 -11.68 -2.68 10.10
N ALA A 185 -10.43 -2.82 9.67
CA ALA A 185 -9.79 -1.94 8.69
C ALA A 185 -10.55 -1.89 7.35
N SER A 186 -11.05 -3.04 6.91
CA SER A 186 -11.79 -3.18 5.66
C SER A 186 -13.27 -2.82 5.78
N ARG A 187 -13.73 -2.29 6.94
CA ARG A 187 -15.13 -1.89 7.21
C ARG A 187 -16.17 -2.99 7.03
N VAL A 188 -15.78 -4.27 7.15
CA VAL A 188 -16.70 -5.42 6.98
C VAL A 188 -17.34 -5.91 8.28
N ASN A 189 -17.09 -5.22 9.39
CA ASN A 189 -17.84 -5.39 10.64
C ASN A 189 -19.27 -4.82 10.54
N SER A 190 -19.54 -3.92 9.58
CA SER A 190 -20.89 -3.41 9.29
C SER A 190 -21.77 -4.49 8.65
N ASP A 191 -23.08 -4.42 8.90
CA ASP A 191 -24.06 -5.27 8.21
C ASP A 191 -24.25 -4.89 6.74
N ASP A 192 -24.00 -3.62 6.40
CA ASP A 192 -23.92 -3.14 5.02
C ASP A 192 -22.54 -2.50 4.76
N PRO A 193 -21.53 -3.32 4.44
CA PRO A 193 -20.17 -2.82 4.24
C PRO A 193 -20.02 -2.06 2.92
N VAL A 194 -20.87 -2.34 1.92
CA VAL A 194 -20.85 -1.63 0.63
C VAL A 194 -21.28 -0.18 0.82
N SER A 195 -22.35 0.07 1.59
CA SER A 195 -22.77 1.44 1.93
C SER A 195 -21.72 2.16 2.79
N ALA A 196 -21.16 1.48 3.80
CA ALA A 196 -20.10 2.05 4.63
C ALA A 196 -18.87 2.49 3.81
N TRP A 197 -18.49 1.72 2.80
CA TRP A 197 -17.41 2.09 1.88
C TRP A 197 -17.76 3.27 0.96
N LYS A 198 -19.01 3.36 0.50
CA LYS A 198 -19.45 4.53 -0.29
C LYS A 198 -19.36 5.81 0.54
N ASP A 199 -19.79 5.78 1.79
CA ASP A 199 -19.70 6.92 2.71
C ASP A 199 -18.24 7.30 3.00
N HIS A 200 -17.39 6.30 3.20
CA HIS A 200 -15.95 6.50 3.41
C HIS A 200 -15.27 7.13 2.18
N ASN A 201 -15.49 6.58 0.98
CA ASN A 201 -14.98 7.15 -0.26
C ASN A 201 -15.49 8.58 -0.48
N ALA A 202 -16.76 8.86 -0.16
CA ALA A 202 -17.30 10.21 -0.24
C ALA A 202 -16.62 11.17 0.76
N ALA A 203 -16.26 10.70 1.96
CA ALA A 203 -15.51 11.48 2.93
C ALA A 203 -14.09 11.79 2.46
N LEU A 204 -13.38 10.79 1.92
CA LEU A 204 -12.05 10.99 1.31
C LEU A 204 -12.12 11.95 0.12
N ALA A 205 -13.11 11.79 -0.77
CA ALA A 205 -13.30 12.68 -1.91
C ALA A 205 -13.56 14.14 -1.50
N ARG A 206 -14.31 14.37 -0.41
CA ARG A 206 -14.48 15.74 0.14
C ARG A 206 -13.16 16.32 0.64
N ARG A 207 -12.33 15.52 1.31
CA ARG A 207 -11.01 15.94 1.82
C ARG A 207 -10.04 16.25 0.69
N THR A 208 -9.93 15.37 -0.31
CA THR A 208 -9.07 15.61 -1.48
C THR A 208 -9.54 16.83 -2.26
N ALA A 209 -10.85 17.01 -2.47
CA ALA A 209 -11.38 18.19 -3.14
C ALA A 209 -11.06 19.48 -2.37
N TRP A 210 -11.18 19.47 -1.04
CA TRP A 210 -10.84 20.62 -0.20
C TRP A 210 -9.33 20.95 -0.28
N LEU A 211 -8.45 19.95 -0.10
CA LEU A 211 -6.99 20.14 -0.20
C LEU A 211 -6.57 20.65 -1.58
N ASN A 212 -7.16 20.10 -2.66
CA ASN A 212 -6.92 20.56 -4.02
C ASN A 212 -7.42 22.00 -4.25
N GLY A 213 -8.57 22.36 -3.68
CA GLY A 213 -9.11 23.72 -3.75
C GLY A 213 -8.28 24.75 -2.98
N LYS A 214 -7.65 24.33 -1.87
CA LYS A 214 -6.71 25.15 -1.09
C LYS A 214 -5.39 25.36 -1.80
N ALA A 215 -4.90 24.33 -2.50
CA ALA A 215 -3.63 24.38 -3.23
C ALA A 215 -2.48 24.94 -2.37
N PHE A 216 -2.38 24.43 -1.13
CA PHE A 216 -1.40 24.89 -0.15
C PHE A 216 0.02 24.89 -0.73
N HIS A 217 0.82 25.87 -0.33
CA HIS A 217 2.23 25.93 -0.70
C HIS A 217 3.07 24.91 0.05
N ALA A 218 2.76 24.70 1.34
CA ALA A 218 3.45 23.74 2.20
C ALA A 218 2.50 23.19 3.26
N LEU A 219 2.95 22.13 3.95
CA LEU A 219 2.39 21.64 5.19
C LEU A 219 3.41 21.80 6.32
N HIS A 220 2.98 22.29 7.48
CA HIS A 220 3.81 22.41 8.67
C HIS A 220 3.34 21.45 9.75
N TYR A 221 4.19 20.49 10.12
CA TYR A 221 3.93 19.46 11.12
C TYR A 221 4.55 19.87 12.45
N THR A 222 3.77 19.81 13.52
CA THR A 222 4.24 20.12 14.89
C THR A 222 3.85 19.03 15.87
N GLY A 223 4.79 18.60 16.71
CA GLY A 223 4.53 17.71 17.85
C GLY A 223 5.81 17.17 18.50
N PRO A 224 5.71 16.12 19.34
CA PRO A 224 6.88 15.57 20.02
C PRO A 224 7.96 15.07 19.05
N GLY A 225 9.13 15.71 19.07
CA GLY A 225 10.25 15.36 18.20
C GLY A 225 10.05 15.68 16.72
N THR A 226 9.05 16.52 16.40
CA THR A 226 8.70 16.92 15.04
C THR A 226 8.39 18.41 14.97
N ASP A 227 9.15 19.11 14.15
CA ASP A 227 8.89 20.47 13.65
C ASP A 227 9.41 20.48 12.22
N LEU A 228 8.51 20.20 11.26
CA LEU A 228 8.87 19.92 9.88
C LEU A 228 7.97 20.69 8.92
N THR A 229 8.57 21.47 8.03
CA THR A 229 7.85 22.11 6.92
C THR A 229 8.13 21.34 5.62
N ILE A 230 7.06 20.88 4.97
CA ILE A 230 7.11 20.17 3.68
C ILE A 230 6.40 21.04 2.64
N GLY A 231 7.16 21.68 1.75
CA GLY A 231 6.65 22.32 0.55
C GLY A 231 6.00 21.30 -0.38
N LEU A 232 4.87 21.64 -1.00
CA LEU A 232 4.17 20.78 -1.95
C LEU A 232 4.62 21.07 -3.38
N ALA A 233 4.59 20.07 -4.28
CA ALA A 233 5.04 20.27 -5.66
C ALA A 233 4.18 21.31 -6.41
N ASP A 234 4.77 21.95 -7.41
CA ASP A 234 4.09 22.98 -8.18
C ASP A 234 3.03 22.33 -9.09
N GLY A 235 1.77 22.71 -8.87
CA GLY A 235 0.64 22.06 -9.55
C GLY A 235 0.36 20.64 -9.05
N HIS A 236 0.71 20.35 -7.79
CA HIS A 236 0.34 19.10 -7.12
C HIS A 236 -1.18 18.87 -7.12
N LYS A 237 -1.54 17.61 -6.98
CA LYS A 237 -2.89 17.10 -6.88
C LYS A 237 -2.94 16.07 -5.75
N TRP A 238 -3.86 16.26 -4.83
CA TRP A 238 -4.21 15.31 -3.79
C TRP A 238 -5.11 14.21 -4.37
N ASN A 239 -4.68 12.96 -4.18
CA ASN A 239 -5.44 11.75 -4.46
C ASN A 239 -5.80 11.06 -3.13
N GLY A 240 -6.66 10.04 -3.18
CA GLY A 240 -7.08 9.30 -1.99
C GLY A 240 -8.38 8.55 -2.18
N GLY A 241 -8.47 7.35 -1.60
CA GLY A 241 -9.64 6.50 -1.68
C GLY A 241 -9.84 5.85 -3.05
N ALA A 242 -10.90 6.23 -3.75
CA ALA A 242 -11.26 5.64 -5.04
C ALA A 242 -10.67 6.43 -6.20
N GLU A 243 -10.23 5.72 -7.24
CA GLU A 243 -9.64 6.30 -8.45
C GLU A 243 -10.30 5.75 -9.71
N THR A 244 -10.43 6.59 -10.73
CA THR A 244 -10.98 6.20 -12.04
C THR A 244 -9.86 5.76 -12.96
N ALA A 245 -9.88 4.48 -13.34
CA ALA A 245 -8.98 3.95 -14.35
C ALA A 245 -9.29 4.50 -15.75
N LYS A 246 -8.32 4.42 -16.66
CA LYS A 246 -8.45 4.92 -18.05
C LYS A 246 -9.54 4.20 -18.86
N ASN A 247 -9.95 3.01 -18.42
CA ASN A 247 -11.11 2.31 -18.96
C ASN A 247 -12.47 2.88 -18.48
N GLY A 248 -12.46 3.94 -17.67
CA GLY A 248 -13.65 4.66 -17.19
C GLY A 248 -14.28 4.07 -15.92
N ILE A 249 -13.72 3.00 -15.37
CA ILE A 249 -14.25 2.34 -14.17
C ILE A 249 -13.55 2.90 -12.93
N THR A 250 -14.33 3.32 -11.94
CA THR A 250 -13.81 3.73 -10.63
C THR A 250 -13.58 2.52 -9.75
N CYS A 251 -12.40 2.39 -9.18
CA CYS A 251 -12.01 1.30 -8.29
C CYS A 251 -11.38 1.82 -7.01
N ASN A 252 -11.36 0.99 -5.97
CA ASN A 252 -10.52 1.20 -4.80
C ASN A 252 -9.29 0.30 -4.96
N PRO A 253 -8.12 0.88 -5.26
CA PRO A 253 -6.89 0.10 -5.49
C PRO A 253 -6.49 -0.70 -4.24
N ASN A 254 -6.70 -0.09 -3.07
CA ASN A 254 -6.34 -0.64 -1.78
C ASN A 254 -7.60 -0.82 -0.90
N ILE A 255 -7.76 -2.03 -0.37
CA ILE A 255 -8.67 -2.33 0.73
C ILE A 255 -7.83 -3.00 1.84
N PRO A 256 -7.63 -2.34 2.99
CA PRO A 256 -8.18 -1.03 3.39
C PRO A 256 -7.48 0.18 2.73
N THR A 257 -8.07 1.37 2.87
CA THR A 257 -7.40 2.67 2.61
C THR A 257 -8.01 3.74 3.51
N GLU A 258 -7.19 4.64 4.04
CA GLU A 258 -7.55 5.72 4.97
C GLU A 258 -6.95 7.07 4.57
N GLU A 259 -6.02 7.06 3.62
CA GLU A 259 -5.17 8.19 3.32
C GLU A 259 -5.72 9.13 2.25
N VAL A 260 -5.25 10.37 2.32
CA VAL A 260 -5.16 11.28 1.18
C VAL A 260 -3.70 11.69 1.05
N PHE A 261 -3.17 11.70 -0.17
CA PHE A 261 -1.74 11.85 -0.40
C PHE A 261 -1.43 12.72 -1.62
N THR A 262 -0.23 13.29 -1.64
CA THR A 262 0.28 14.06 -2.78
C THR A 262 1.81 14.04 -2.85
N THR A 263 2.36 14.64 -3.90
CA THR A 263 3.81 14.79 -4.10
C THR A 263 4.33 16.07 -3.42
N PRO A 264 5.28 15.96 -2.47
CA PRO A 264 6.01 17.10 -1.93
C PRO A 264 7.01 17.62 -2.96
N HIS A 265 7.48 18.85 -2.75
CA HIS A 265 8.56 19.41 -3.54
C HIS A 265 9.91 18.96 -2.97
N ALA A 266 10.66 18.18 -3.75
CA ALA A 266 11.89 17.48 -3.36
C ALA A 266 13.01 18.39 -2.81
N ARG A 267 12.93 19.71 -3.06
CA ARG A 267 13.90 20.72 -2.60
C ARG A 267 13.36 21.71 -1.54
N ARG A 268 12.13 21.53 -1.06
CA ARG A 268 11.49 22.43 -0.10
C ARG A 268 11.05 21.64 1.14
N VAL A 269 11.99 21.01 1.83
CA VAL A 269 11.72 20.34 3.11
C VAL A 269 12.76 20.80 4.11
N GLU A 270 12.29 21.33 5.24
CA GLU A 270 13.12 21.94 6.28
C GLU A 270 12.63 21.52 7.66
N GLY A 271 13.57 21.25 8.57
CA GLY A 271 13.26 20.95 9.97
C GLY A 271 13.59 19.52 10.37
N HIS A 272 12.90 18.99 11.37
CA HIS A 272 13.17 17.65 11.91
C HIS A 272 11.90 16.88 12.18
N VAL A 273 11.97 15.56 12.06
CA VAL A 273 10.82 14.68 12.25
C VAL A 273 11.24 13.35 12.86
N SER A 274 10.38 12.84 13.73
CA SER A 274 10.54 11.52 14.36
C SER A 274 9.42 10.58 13.92
N SER A 275 9.78 9.32 13.67
CA SER A 275 8.80 8.27 13.37
C SER A 275 7.90 8.01 14.57
N THR A 276 6.62 7.81 14.32
CA THR A 276 5.64 7.42 15.35
C THR A 276 5.37 5.92 15.37
N LYS A 277 5.81 5.19 14.34
CA LYS A 277 5.75 3.74 14.26
C LYS A 277 7.06 3.16 13.68
N PRO A 278 7.38 1.89 13.99
CA PRO A 278 8.50 1.21 13.36
C PRO A 278 8.30 1.03 11.85
N LEU A 279 9.40 0.98 11.11
CA LEU A 279 9.45 0.65 9.69
C LEU A 279 9.94 -0.79 9.52
N SER A 280 9.16 -1.63 8.84
CA SER A 280 9.59 -2.95 8.40
C SER A 280 10.17 -2.85 6.99
N TYR A 281 11.50 -3.01 6.84
CA TYR A 281 12.17 -2.93 5.55
C TYR A 281 13.10 -4.14 5.33
N GLN A 282 12.85 -4.90 4.25
CA GLN A 282 13.61 -6.11 3.89
C GLN A 282 13.81 -7.08 5.06
N GLY A 283 12.78 -7.28 5.88
CA GLY A 283 12.82 -8.17 7.05
C GLY A 283 13.59 -7.61 8.25
N THR A 284 14.10 -6.37 8.17
CA THR A 284 14.67 -5.65 9.30
C THR A 284 13.68 -4.63 9.84
N LEU A 285 13.50 -4.63 11.16
CA LEU A 285 12.74 -3.59 11.85
C LEU A 285 13.65 -2.40 12.15
N ILE A 286 13.27 -1.23 11.65
CA ILE A 286 13.93 0.05 11.93
C ILE A 286 13.03 0.83 12.89
N ASP A 287 13.58 1.24 14.03
CA ASP A 287 12.77 1.71 15.17
C ASP A 287 13.32 3.01 15.78
N ASN A 288 12.41 3.88 16.23
CA ASN A 288 12.67 5.26 16.68
C ASN A 288 13.56 6.02 15.69
N ILE A 289 13.10 6.14 14.45
CA ILE A 289 13.81 6.90 13.42
C ILE A 289 13.63 8.40 13.72
N SER A 290 14.71 9.18 13.63
CA SER A 290 14.70 10.64 13.75
C SER A 290 15.64 11.24 12.71
N VAL A 291 15.13 12.17 11.90
CA VAL A 291 15.90 12.78 10.81
C VAL A 291 15.77 14.30 10.81
N ARG A 292 16.77 14.95 10.20
CA ARG A 292 16.79 16.40 9.95
C ARG A 292 16.94 16.67 8.47
N PHE A 293 16.09 17.56 7.95
CA PHE A 293 16.08 18.01 6.58
C PHE A 293 16.66 19.42 6.46
N GLU A 294 17.49 19.61 5.43
CA GLU A 294 17.92 20.92 4.92
C GLU A 294 17.84 20.90 3.39
N GLU A 295 17.27 21.95 2.79
CA GLU A 295 17.10 22.10 1.34
C GLU A 295 16.46 20.87 0.66
N GLY A 296 15.50 20.26 1.35
CA GLY A 296 14.81 19.06 0.88
C GLY A 296 15.56 17.75 1.06
N CYS A 297 16.74 17.74 1.67
CA CYS A 297 17.62 16.57 1.80
C CYS A 297 17.80 16.18 3.27
N ILE A 298 17.80 14.87 3.56
CA ILE A 298 18.19 14.34 4.86
C ILE A 298 19.70 14.54 5.06
N VAL A 299 20.04 15.44 5.98
CA VAL A 299 21.43 15.73 6.38
C VAL A 299 21.85 14.98 7.64
N GLU A 300 20.90 14.58 8.49
CA GLU A 300 21.13 13.75 9.67
C GLU A 300 20.04 12.70 9.80
N ALA A 301 20.41 11.46 10.13
CA ALA A 301 19.47 10.36 10.35
C ALA A 301 19.95 9.46 11.49
N ASN A 302 19.05 9.15 12.42
CA ASN A 302 19.27 8.28 13.56
C ASN A 302 18.16 7.24 13.64
N ALA A 303 18.47 6.05 14.14
CA ALA A 303 17.49 5.04 14.54
C ALA A 303 18.04 4.24 15.73
N SER A 304 17.17 3.90 16.68
CA SER A 304 17.56 3.08 17.84
C SER A 304 17.84 1.63 17.47
N LYS A 305 17.22 1.14 16.39
CA LYS A 305 17.42 -0.18 15.78
C LYS A 305 17.43 -0.03 14.27
N GLY A 306 18.24 -0.82 13.58
CA GLY A 306 18.29 -0.81 12.12
C GLY A 306 18.97 0.42 11.51
N ALA A 307 19.76 1.19 12.27
CA ALA A 307 20.45 2.39 11.78
C ALA A 307 21.34 2.12 10.54
N ASP A 308 22.06 1.01 10.52
CA ASP A 308 22.89 0.62 9.37
C ASP A 308 22.05 0.34 8.12
N VAL A 309 20.85 -0.22 8.29
CA VAL A 309 19.92 -0.48 7.18
C VAL A 309 19.32 0.83 6.68
N LEU A 310 18.92 1.72 7.58
CA LEU A 310 18.46 3.06 7.22
C LEU A 310 19.55 3.84 6.45
N GLY A 311 20.81 3.78 6.90
CA GLY A 311 21.93 4.40 6.19
C GLY A 311 22.08 3.89 4.76
N LYS A 312 22.05 2.56 4.57
CA LYS A 312 22.10 1.95 3.23
C LYS A 312 20.93 2.36 2.34
N VAL A 313 19.73 2.47 2.90
CA VAL A 313 18.55 2.97 2.18
C VAL A 313 18.82 4.39 1.67
N LEU A 314 19.29 5.29 2.53
CA LEU A 314 19.58 6.68 2.20
C LEU A 314 20.74 6.85 1.21
N ASP A 315 21.59 5.83 1.07
CA ASP A 315 22.73 5.83 0.13
C ASP A 315 22.41 5.15 -1.21
N THR A 316 21.14 4.79 -1.46
CA THR A 316 20.75 4.08 -2.69
C THR A 316 21.00 4.92 -3.96
N ASP A 317 20.59 6.19 -3.93
CA ASP A 317 20.78 7.17 -5.00
C ASP A 317 20.56 8.60 -4.47
N GLU A 318 20.71 9.61 -5.34
CA GLU A 318 20.53 11.02 -4.96
C GLU A 318 19.12 11.33 -4.42
N GLY A 319 18.10 10.67 -4.98
CA GLY A 319 16.70 10.88 -4.60
C GLY A 319 16.31 10.19 -3.30
N ALA A 320 17.06 9.20 -2.84
CA ALA A 320 16.75 8.41 -1.64
C ALA A 320 16.74 9.25 -0.34
N ARG A 321 17.40 10.41 -0.33
CA ARG A 321 17.43 11.36 0.81
C ARG A 321 16.36 12.44 0.72
N ARG A 322 15.47 12.38 -0.27
CA ARG A 322 14.42 13.38 -0.52
C ARG A 322 13.05 12.72 -0.47
N LEU A 323 12.03 13.53 -0.22
CA LEU A 323 10.66 13.02 -0.13
C LEU A 323 10.03 12.86 -1.53
N GLY A 324 9.32 11.75 -1.72
CA GLY A 324 8.48 11.47 -2.90
C GLY A 324 6.99 11.60 -2.63
N GLU A 325 6.59 11.55 -1.36
CA GLU A 325 5.18 11.58 -0.96
C GLU A 325 4.99 12.19 0.43
N VAL A 326 3.81 12.79 0.61
CA VAL A 326 3.24 13.14 1.89
C VAL A 326 1.78 12.70 1.93
N ALA A 327 1.41 11.98 2.98
CA ALA A 327 0.07 11.40 3.15
C ALA A 327 -0.53 11.74 4.53
N LEU A 328 -1.83 11.97 4.55
CA LEU A 328 -2.61 12.36 5.72
C LEU A 328 -3.61 11.27 6.06
N VAL A 329 -3.52 10.73 7.28
CA VAL A 329 -4.40 9.68 7.79
C VAL A 329 -4.88 10.09 9.19
N PRO A 330 -6.20 10.11 9.46
CA PRO A 330 -6.71 10.43 10.78
C PRO A 330 -6.30 9.36 11.82
N HIS A 331 -5.93 9.79 13.01
CA HIS A 331 -5.48 8.91 14.10
C HIS A 331 -6.60 7.98 14.61
N SER A 332 -7.85 8.38 14.42
CA SER A 332 -9.06 7.60 14.70
C SER A 332 -9.32 6.46 13.70
N SER A 333 -8.49 6.29 12.66
CA SER A 333 -8.68 5.21 11.68
C SER A 333 -8.65 3.83 12.35
N PRO A 334 -9.44 2.83 11.87
CA PRO A 334 -9.48 1.52 12.50
C PRO A 334 -8.10 0.82 12.58
N ILE A 335 -7.24 1.07 11.60
CA ILE A 335 -5.88 0.52 11.57
C ILE A 335 -5.02 1.19 12.64
N SER A 336 -5.10 2.52 12.76
CA SER A 336 -4.39 3.26 13.82
C SER A 336 -4.81 2.79 15.20
N GLN A 337 -6.12 2.67 15.44
CA GLN A 337 -6.69 2.26 16.73
C GLN A 337 -6.37 0.81 17.11
N SER A 338 -6.02 -0.05 16.15
CA SER A 338 -5.61 -1.42 16.45
C SER A 338 -4.33 -1.49 17.30
N GLY A 339 -3.46 -0.47 17.22
CA GLY A 339 -2.16 -0.45 17.88
C GLY A 339 -1.18 -1.54 17.38
N LEU A 340 -1.51 -2.21 16.28
CA LEU A 340 -0.71 -3.30 15.71
C LEU A 340 0.34 -2.75 14.73
N LEU A 341 1.47 -3.45 14.67
CA LEU A 341 2.40 -3.38 13.55
C LEU A 341 2.12 -4.58 12.65
N PHE A 342 1.66 -4.34 11.43
CA PHE A 342 1.22 -5.41 10.54
C PHE A 342 2.36 -6.05 9.78
N TYR A 343 3.54 -5.43 9.69
CA TYR A 343 4.63 -5.89 8.81
C TYR A 343 4.16 -6.03 7.36
N ASN A 344 3.24 -5.15 6.96
CA ASN A 344 2.61 -5.16 5.65
C ASN A 344 2.31 -3.72 5.24
N THR A 345 2.93 -3.26 4.16
CA THR A 345 2.86 -1.87 3.71
C THR A 345 1.43 -1.37 3.55
N LEU A 346 0.53 -2.15 2.93
CA LEU A 346 -0.88 -1.80 2.75
C LEU A 346 -1.59 -1.40 4.06
N PHE A 347 -1.24 -2.04 5.17
CA PHE A 347 -1.80 -1.70 6.48
C PHE A 347 -1.01 -0.58 7.15
N ASP A 348 0.31 -0.74 7.24
CA ASP A 348 1.14 0.17 8.03
C ASP A 348 1.10 1.61 7.48
N GLU A 349 1.04 1.80 6.14
CA GLU A 349 0.89 3.12 5.48
C GLU A 349 -0.45 3.79 5.84
N ASN A 350 -1.54 3.00 5.93
CA ASN A 350 -2.89 3.46 6.25
C ASN A 350 -3.14 3.57 7.76
N ALA A 351 -2.11 3.38 8.58
CA ALA A 351 -2.21 3.38 10.03
C ALA A 351 -1.88 4.73 10.69
N ALA A 352 -1.28 5.66 9.96
CA ALA A 352 -0.93 7.01 10.41
C ALA A 352 -0.46 7.86 9.22
N SER A 353 -0.54 9.20 9.34
CA SER A 353 0.08 10.09 8.36
C SER A 353 1.55 9.71 8.18
N HIS A 354 2.00 9.69 6.94
CA HIS A 354 3.34 9.21 6.58
C HIS A 354 3.97 10.11 5.53
N ILE A 355 5.27 9.95 5.36
CA ILE A 355 6.02 10.52 4.25
C ILE A 355 6.79 9.38 3.58
N ALA A 356 7.05 9.48 2.28
CA ALA A 356 7.85 8.47 1.57
C ALA A 356 9.19 9.05 1.15
N LEU A 357 10.26 8.29 1.36
CA LEU A 357 11.58 8.57 0.77
C LEU A 357 11.61 8.09 -0.68
N GLY A 358 12.20 8.88 -1.56
CA GLY A 358 12.47 8.48 -2.95
C GLY A 358 11.40 8.91 -3.96
N GLN A 359 11.06 8.01 -4.89
CA GLN A 359 10.32 8.29 -6.12
C GLN A 359 8.94 8.88 -5.82
N CYS A 360 8.56 9.96 -6.52
CA CYS A 360 7.22 10.51 -6.42
C CYS A 360 6.22 9.86 -7.40
N TYR A 361 4.93 10.04 -7.13
CA TYR A 361 3.85 9.68 -8.04
C TYR A 361 3.55 10.79 -9.05
N SER A 362 3.81 10.55 -10.34
CA SER A 362 3.49 11.53 -11.40
C SER A 362 1.98 11.77 -11.59
N THR A 363 1.13 10.88 -11.05
CA THR A 363 -0.34 11.03 -11.01
C THR A 363 -0.82 12.05 -9.96
N CYS A 364 0.07 12.50 -9.07
CA CYS A 364 -0.19 13.55 -8.08
C CYS A 364 0.13 14.96 -8.61
N PHE A 365 0.03 15.17 -9.92
CA PHE A 365 0.07 16.47 -10.57
C PHE A 365 -1.26 16.70 -11.30
N ASN A 366 -1.70 17.96 -11.40
CA ASN A 366 -2.93 18.31 -12.12
C ASN A 366 -2.84 18.00 -13.63
N ASP A 367 -1.63 17.98 -14.17
CA ASP A 367 -1.35 17.59 -15.54
C ASP A 367 -0.94 16.12 -15.59
N SER A 368 -1.73 15.31 -16.29
CA SER A 368 -1.55 13.86 -16.35
C SER A 368 -0.54 13.38 -17.41
N ASN A 369 0.00 14.28 -18.24
CA ASN A 369 0.89 13.94 -19.37
C ASN A 369 2.30 14.52 -19.24
N LEU A 370 2.76 14.77 -18.02
CA LEU A 370 4.10 15.33 -17.78
C LEU A 370 5.20 14.34 -18.14
N THR A 371 6.20 14.83 -18.85
CA THR A 371 7.48 14.13 -19.02
C THR A 371 8.24 14.06 -17.69
N PRO A 372 9.16 13.10 -17.49
CA PRO A 372 9.99 13.04 -16.29
C PRO A 372 10.75 14.36 -16.00
N GLN A 373 11.20 15.06 -17.04
CA GLN A 373 11.87 16.36 -16.90
C GLN A 373 10.93 17.45 -16.39
N GLU A 374 9.67 17.47 -16.84
CA GLU A 374 8.67 18.42 -16.35
C GLU A 374 8.23 18.11 -14.92
N VAL A 375 8.10 16.83 -14.56
CA VAL A 375 7.85 16.40 -13.17
C VAL A 375 8.97 16.92 -12.26
N ALA A 376 10.23 16.71 -12.64
CA ALA A 376 11.39 17.20 -11.88
C ALA A 376 11.43 18.73 -11.78
N ALA A 377 11.11 19.44 -12.86
CA ALA A 377 11.06 20.90 -12.88
C ALA A 377 9.98 21.48 -11.95
N ARG A 378 8.89 20.73 -11.71
CA ARG A 378 7.82 21.08 -10.77
C ARG A 378 8.08 20.60 -9.33
N GLY A 379 9.26 20.03 -9.09
CA GLY A 379 9.70 19.59 -7.77
C GLY A 379 9.46 18.11 -7.46
N GLY A 380 9.01 17.30 -8.41
CA GLY A 380 8.92 15.86 -8.21
C GLY A 380 10.29 15.22 -8.01
N ASN A 381 10.38 14.26 -7.09
CA ASN A 381 11.61 13.51 -6.82
C ASN A 381 11.72 12.29 -7.73
N SER A 382 12.95 11.87 -8.05
CA SER A 382 13.20 10.63 -8.78
C SER A 382 14.22 9.76 -8.05
N SER A 383 13.89 8.48 -7.87
CA SER A 383 14.71 7.52 -7.12
C SER A 383 14.40 6.09 -7.52
N LEU A 384 15.28 5.16 -7.15
CA LEU A 384 15.08 3.72 -7.29
C LEU A 384 14.25 3.13 -6.14
N ILE A 385 14.03 3.89 -5.07
CA ILE A 385 13.24 3.49 -3.90
C ILE A 385 11.97 4.31 -3.78
N HIS A 386 11.00 3.74 -3.08
CA HIS A 386 9.84 4.43 -2.53
C HIS A 386 9.54 3.72 -1.20
N ILE A 387 9.77 4.41 -0.08
CA ILE A 387 9.69 3.81 1.26
C ILE A 387 8.91 4.71 2.19
N ASP A 388 7.74 4.24 2.57
CA ASP A 388 6.83 4.89 3.49
C ASP A 388 7.27 4.69 4.93
N TRP A 389 7.27 5.77 5.71
CA TRP A 389 7.45 5.69 7.15
C TRP A 389 6.55 6.70 7.87
N MET A 390 5.96 6.23 8.96
CA MET A 390 4.84 6.88 9.63
C MET A 390 5.32 7.94 10.63
N ILE A 391 4.75 9.14 10.53
CA ILE A 391 5.08 10.32 11.36
C ILE A 391 3.85 10.89 12.10
N GLY A 392 2.64 10.42 11.78
CA GLY A 392 1.39 10.86 12.38
C GLY A 392 1.12 10.21 13.75
N SER A 393 0.48 10.94 14.65
CA SER A 393 -0.05 10.41 15.92
C SER A 393 -1.13 11.33 16.48
N GLY A 394 -1.80 10.92 17.56
CA GLY A 394 -2.73 11.76 18.32
C GLY A 394 -2.09 12.98 19.03
N LYS A 395 -0.80 13.25 18.78
CA LYS A 395 -0.03 14.38 19.33
C LYS A 395 0.60 15.25 18.25
N ILE A 396 0.20 15.07 16.99
CA ILE A 396 0.71 15.81 15.84
C ILE A 396 -0.38 16.75 15.33
N ASP A 397 -0.01 18.02 15.19
CA ASP A 397 -0.80 19.04 14.51
C ASP A 397 -0.20 19.31 13.13
N ILE A 398 -1.06 19.67 12.17
CA ILE A 398 -0.66 20.01 10.80
C ILE A 398 -1.37 21.28 10.37
N ASP A 399 -0.60 22.25 9.89
CA ASP A 399 -1.09 23.47 9.25
C ASP A 399 -0.80 23.47 7.76
N GLY A 400 -1.77 23.91 6.97
CA GLY A 400 -1.59 24.24 5.57
C GLY A 400 -1.06 25.66 5.46
N VAL A 401 0.06 25.84 4.78
CA VAL A 401 0.70 27.13 4.55
C VAL A 401 0.33 27.63 3.17
N ASN A 402 -0.33 28.77 3.08
CA ASN A 402 -0.68 29.43 1.82
C ASN A 402 0.53 30.12 1.18
N LYS A 403 0.42 30.50 -0.10
CA LYS A 403 1.50 31.18 -0.84
C LYS A 403 1.90 32.55 -0.25
N ASP A 404 1.00 33.19 0.47
CA ASP A 404 1.25 34.46 1.16
C ASP A 404 1.85 34.28 2.57
N GLY A 405 2.07 33.03 2.99
CA GLY A 405 2.59 32.66 4.32
C GLY A 405 1.54 32.56 5.41
N SER A 406 0.26 32.85 5.14
CA SER A 406 -0.82 32.60 6.10
C SER A 406 -1.00 31.11 6.33
N THR A 407 -1.38 30.72 7.55
CA THR A 407 -1.59 29.31 7.91
C THR A 407 -3.05 29.02 8.21
N GLU A 408 -3.48 27.81 7.86
CA GLU A 408 -4.81 27.29 8.16
C GLU A 408 -4.71 25.90 8.80
N PRO A 409 -5.49 25.60 9.86
CA PRO A 409 -5.54 24.27 10.44
C PRO A 409 -5.94 23.20 9.42
N VAL A 410 -5.14 22.14 9.31
CA VAL A 410 -5.45 20.94 8.50
C VAL A 410 -5.75 19.76 9.40
N MET A 411 -4.87 19.50 10.38
CA MET A 411 -5.09 18.48 11.40
C MET A 411 -4.75 19.00 12.80
N ARG A 412 -5.49 18.53 13.80
CA ARG A 412 -5.26 18.79 15.22
C ARG A 412 -5.35 17.51 16.03
N ALA A 413 -4.35 17.25 16.86
CA ALA A 413 -4.22 16.02 17.63
C ALA A 413 -4.44 14.76 16.76
N GLY A 414 -3.91 14.77 15.53
CA GLY A 414 -4.05 13.68 14.58
C GLY A 414 -5.42 13.54 13.91
N GLU A 415 -6.37 14.46 14.10
CA GLU A 415 -7.67 14.47 13.44
C GLU A 415 -7.82 15.64 12.48
N TRP A 416 -8.73 15.53 11.49
CA TRP A 416 -9.07 16.66 10.62
C TRP A 416 -9.66 17.82 11.44
N ALA A 417 -9.18 19.04 11.18
CA ALA A 417 -9.53 20.25 11.94
C ALA A 417 -10.94 20.80 11.68
#